data_AF-A0A7S3F1K4-F1
#
_entry.id   AF-A0A7S3F1K4-F1
#
_cell.length_a   1.000
_cell.length_b   1.000
_cell.length_c   1.000
_cell.angle_alpha   90.00
_cell.angle_beta   90.00
_cell.angle_gamma   90.00
#
_symmetry.space_group_name_H-M   'P 1'
#
loop_
_entity.id
_entity.type
_entity.pdbx_description
1 polymer ?
#
loop_
_entity_poly.entity_id
_entity_poly.type
_entity_poly.pdbx_seq_one_letter_code
_entity_poly.pdbx_strand_id
1 'polypeptide(L)'
;MKMLFAIAYLMHLLGCFWFYIGNLEDDDERSSWIRAYGIDSSSPTSSLYLCSIYWALMTLTTVGYGDIVPTNDTERAYVACTLLVSALVFGYVASSVG
;
A
#
# COMPACT_ATOMS: atom_id res chain seq x y z
N MET A 1 7.10 -8.94 20.22
CA MET A 1 8.12 -9.37 19.23
C MET A 1 7.52 -10.14 18.06
N LYS A 2 6.85 -11.29 18.26
CA LYS A 2 6.32 -12.13 17.15
C LYS A 2 5.35 -11.38 16.23
N MET A 3 4.50 -10.53 16.79
CA MET A 3 3.53 -9.72 16.04
C MET A 3 4.17 -8.61 15.20
N LEU A 4 5.30 -8.04 15.66
CA LEU A 4 5.99 -7.00 14.90
C LEU A 4 6.52 -7.55 13.58
N PHE A 5 7.10 -8.76 13.60
CA PHE A 5 7.54 -9.45 12.39
C PHE A 5 6.37 -9.82 11.47
N ALA A 6 5.23 -10.23 12.03
CA ALA A 6 4.03 -10.51 11.25
C ALA A 6 3.48 -9.25 10.55
N ILE A 7 3.41 -8.12 11.26
CA ILE A 7 2.99 -6.83 10.70
C ILE A 7 3.97 -6.35 9.63
N ALA A 8 5.28 -6.45 9.88
CA ALA A 8 6.31 -6.08 8.90
C ALA A 8 6.24 -6.92 7.62
N TYR A 9 6.02 -8.23 7.77
CA TYR A 9 5.83 -9.13 6.62
C TYR A 9 4.56 -8.79 5.83
N LEU A 10 3.44 -8.53 6.52
CA LEU A 10 2.20 -8.13 5.87
C LEU A 10 2.35 -6.79 5.13
N MET A 11 2.98 -5.80 5.76
CA MET A 11 3.30 -4.52 5.13
C MET A 11 4.15 -4.69 3.87
N HIS A 12 5.15 -5.59 3.89
CA HIS A 12 5.92 -5.92 2.71
C HIS A 12 5.07 -6.53 1.60
N LEU A 13 4.19 -7.50 1.92
CA LEU A 13 3.29 -8.09 0.93
C LEU A 13 2.35 -7.06 0.33
N LEU A 14 1.64 -6.29 1.17
CA LEU A 14 0.69 -5.28 0.70
C LEU A 14 1.39 -4.16 -0.10
N GLY A 15 2.60 -3.77 0.30
CA GLY A 15 3.41 -2.80 -0.45
C GLY A 15 3.88 -3.36 -1.80
N CYS A 16 4.35 -4.60 -1.86
CA CYS A 16 4.79 -5.23 -3.12
C CYS A 16 3.63 -5.42 -4.11
N PHE A 17 2.44 -5.78 -3.63
CA PHE A 17 1.25 -5.85 -4.48
C PHE A 17 0.82 -4.45 -4.96
N TRP A 18 0.90 -3.42 -4.11
CA TRP A 18 0.62 -2.04 -4.52
C TRP A 18 1.60 -1.52 -5.58
N PHE A 19 2.89 -1.82 -5.41
CA PHE A 19 3.93 -1.56 -6.40
C PHE A 19 3.61 -2.28 -7.72
N TYR A 20 3.27 -3.57 -7.66
CA TYR A 20 2.96 -4.37 -8.84
C TYR A 20 1.75 -3.83 -9.62
N ILE A 21 0.66 -3.49 -8.94
CA ILE A 21 -0.54 -2.90 -9.59
C ILE A 21 -0.18 -1.58 -10.26
N GLY A 22 0.55 -0.70 -9.59
CA GLY A 22 0.95 0.59 -10.17
C GLY A 22 1.80 0.44 -11.44
N ASN A 23 2.63 -0.62 -11.53
CA ASN A 23 3.45 -0.91 -12.71
C ASN A 23 2.67 -1.63 -13.83
N LEU A 24 1.61 -2.39 -13.50
CA LEU A 24 0.78 -3.04 -14.51
C LEU A 24 0.01 -2.04 -15.37
N GLU A 25 -0.40 -0.93 -14.77
CA GLU A 25 -1.25 0.07 -15.42
C GLU A 25 -0.45 1.28 -15.93
N ASP A 26 0.89 1.23 -15.90
CA ASP A 26 1.79 2.32 -16.32
C ASP A 26 1.78 2.63 -17.84
N ASP A 27 1.00 1.89 -18.63
CA ASP A 27 0.86 2.10 -20.07
C ASP A 27 -0.17 3.20 -20.44
N ASP A 28 -1.01 3.64 -19.50
CA ASP A 28 -2.01 4.69 -19.71
C ASP A 28 -1.67 5.97 -18.91
N GLU A 29 -1.79 7.13 -19.53
CA GLU A 29 -1.08 8.37 -19.11
C GLU A 29 -1.61 8.97 -17.79
N ARG A 30 -2.76 8.49 -17.29
CA ARG A 30 -3.43 8.94 -16.05
C ARG A 30 -4.00 7.82 -15.19
N SER A 31 -3.67 6.58 -15.50
CA SER A 31 -4.31 5.43 -14.85
C SER A 31 -3.73 5.11 -13.48
N SER A 32 -2.41 5.24 -13.26
CA SER A 32 -1.75 4.70 -12.06
C SER A 32 -1.40 5.72 -10.97
N TRP A 33 -1.38 5.24 -9.72
CA TRP A 33 -0.97 6.02 -8.54
C TRP A 33 0.47 6.54 -8.65
N ILE A 34 1.35 5.81 -9.35
CA ILE A 34 2.77 6.17 -9.54
C ILE A 34 2.87 7.49 -10.28
N ARG A 35 2.15 7.61 -11.41
CA ARG A 35 2.13 8.82 -12.22
C ARG A 35 1.47 9.98 -11.49
N ALA A 36 0.36 9.72 -10.78
CA ALA A 36 -0.35 10.74 -10.03
C ALA A 36 0.44 11.30 -8.84
N TYR A 37 1.27 10.47 -8.21
CA TYR A 37 2.20 10.91 -7.17
C TYR A 37 3.39 11.70 -7.75
N GLY A 38 3.59 11.69 -9.07
CA GLY A 38 4.65 12.43 -9.76
C GLY A 38 5.99 11.72 -9.78
N ILE A 39 6.01 10.39 -9.59
CA ILE A 39 7.22 9.58 -9.77
C ILE A 39 7.28 9.14 -11.23
N ASP A 40 8.37 9.50 -11.91
CA ASP A 40 8.65 9.02 -13.26
C ASP A 40 9.09 7.56 -13.23
N SER A 41 8.75 6.76 -14.24
CA SER A 41 9.15 5.36 -14.38
C SER A 41 10.67 5.20 -14.59
N SER A 42 11.39 6.30 -14.87
CA SER A 42 12.86 6.37 -14.81
C SER A 42 13.43 6.39 -13.39
N SER A 43 12.59 6.57 -12.36
CA SER A 43 13.02 6.65 -10.96
C SER A 43 13.57 5.30 -10.47
N PRO A 44 14.54 5.31 -9.53
CA PRO A 44 15.06 4.07 -8.97
C PRO A 44 13.93 3.23 -8.37
N THR A 45 13.92 1.92 -8.65
CA THR A 45 12.94 0.96 -8.10
C THR A 45 12.89 1.00 -6.57
N SER A 46 14.00 1.32 -5.92
CA SER A 46 14.05 1.51 -4.45
C SER A 46 13.16 2.65 -3.97
N SER A 47 13.04 3.74 -4.73
CA SER A 47 12.17 4.88 -4.39
C SER A 47 10.69 4.48 -4.45
N LEU A 48 10.30 3.80 -5.54
CA LEU A 48 8.94 3.27 -5.72
C LEU A 48 8.57 2.24 -4.65
N TYR A 49 9.51 1.35 -4.32
CA TYR A 49 9.33 0.39 -3.23
C TYR A 49 9.12 1.09 -1.89
N LEU A 50 9.93 2.09 -1.56
CA LEU A 50 9.76 2.87 -0.33
C LEU A 50 8.40 3.58 -0.27
N CYS A 51 7.95 4.19 -1.37
CA CYS A 51 6.63 4.80 -1.46
C CYS A 51 5.50 3.78 -1.26
N SER A 52 5.66 2.57 -1.81
CA SER A 52 4.68 1.51 -1.70
C SER A 52 4.59 0.94 -0.28
N ILE A 53 5.73 0.78 0.39
CA ILE A 53 5.80 0.38 1.81
C ILE A 53 5.24 1.48 2.71
N TYR A 54 5.54 2.75 2.41
CA TYR A 54 4.98 3.90 3.11
C TYR A 54 3.45 3.93 3.01
N TRP A 55 2.90 3.72 1.80
CA TRP A 55 1.45 3.59 1.59
C TRP A 55 0.85 2.42 2.38
N ALA A 56 1.49 1.25 2.35
CA ALA A 56 1.03 0.07 3.09
C ALA A 56 1.04 0.32 4.61
N LEU A 57 2.09 0.96 5.13
CA LEU A 57 2.21 1.32 6.53
C LEU A 57 1.11 2.30 6.95
N MET A 58 0.89 3.37 6.16
CA MET A 58 -0.18 4.33 6.40
C MET A 58 -1.56 3.68 6.44
N THR A 59 -1.80 2.72 5.54
CA THR A 59 -3.07 1.99 5.44
C THR A 59 -3.27 1.05 6.63
N LEU A 60 -2.22 0.31 7.03
CA LEU A 60 -2.26 -0.59 8.18
C LEU A 60 -2.40 0.15 9.51
N THR A 61 -1.73 1.29 9.63
CA THR A 61 -1.77 2.14 10.84
C THR A 61 -2.97 3.08 10.86
N THR A 62 -3.76 3.13 9.78
CA THR A 62 -4.92 4.01 9.61
C THR A 62 -4.59 5.51 9.70
N VAL A 63 -3.31 5.89 9.49
CA VAL A 63 -2.86 7.30 9.51
C VAL A 63 -3.38 8.05 8.27
N GLY A 64 -3.13 7.48 7.08
CA GLY A 64 -3.72 7.95 5.81
C GLY A 64 -3.59 9.44 5.49
N TYR A 65 -2.36 9.95 5.27
CA TYR A 65 -2.14 11.36 4.86
C TYR A 65 -2.83 11.74 3.55
N GLY A 66 -3.15 10.78 2.68
CA GLY A 66 -3.89 11.01 1.44
C GLY A 66 -3.06 11.57 0.28
N ASP A 67 -1.74 11.50 0.39
CA ASP A 67 -0.78 11.87 -0.64
C ASP A 67 -0.63 10.79 -1.75
N ILE A 68 -0.75 9.51 -1.38
CA ILE A 68 -0.83 8.39 -2.34
C ILE A 68 -2.24 7.80 -2.29
N VAL A 69 -2.96 7.91 -3.42
CA VAL A 69 -4.37 7.49 -3.55
C VAL A 69 -4.57 6.68 -4.83
N PRO A 70 -5.55 5.76 -4.85
CA PRO A 70 -5.89 5.02 -6.06
C PRO A 70 -6.52 5.95 -7.10
N THR A 71 -6.09 5.82 -8.36
CA THR A 71 -6.53 6.65 -9.48
C THR A 71 -7.46 5.92 -10.45
N ASN A 72 -7.47 4.59 -10.43
CA ASN A 72 -8.35 3.75 -11.26
C ASN A 72 -9.15 2.73 -10.43
N ASP A 73 -10.04 1.99 -11.08
CA ASP A 73 -10.94 1.04 -10.43
C ASP A 73 -10.23 -0.24 -9.94
N THR A 74 -9.17 -0.70 -10.62
CA THR A 74 -8.33 -1.83 -10.17
C THR A 74 -7.65 -1.50 -8.85
N GLU A 75 -7.01 -0.34 -8.78
CA GLU A 75 -6.37 0.17 -7.57
C GLU A 75 -7.40 0.38 -6.46
N ARG A 76 -8.57 0.98 -6.75
CA ARG A 76 -9.65 1.16 -5.76
C ARG A 76 -10.12 -0.18 -5.18
N ALA A 77 -10.30 -1.20 -6.02
CA ALA A 77 -10.68 -2.53 -5.58
C ALA A 77 -9.61 -3.15 -4.66
N TYR A 78 -8.34 -2.99 -5.02
CA TYR A 78 -7.24 -3.43 -4.17
C TYR A 78 -7.20 -2.69 -2.83
N VAL A 79 -7.29 -1.36 -2.84
CA VAL A 79 -7.32 -0.54 -1.61
C VAL A 79 -8.49 -0.91 -0.72
N ALA A 80 -9.68 -1.18 -1.27
CA ALA A 80 -10.82 -1.66 -0.50
C ALA A 80 -10.51 -2.99 0.22
N CYS A 81 -9.90 -3.94 -0.48
CA CYS A 81 -9.46 -5.21 0.10
C CYS A 81 -8.38 -5.01 1.19
N THR A 82 -7.39 -4.15 0.96
CA THR A 82 -6.34 -3.89 1.96
C THR A 82 -6.88 -3.22 3.20
N LEU A 83 -7.84 -2.30 3.08
CA LEU A 83 -8.51 -1.69 4.23
C LEU A 83 -9.25 -2.72 5.09
N LEU A 84 -9.93 -3.70 4.47
CA LEU A 84 -10.56 -4.80 5.20
C LEU A 84 -9.51 -5.64 5.96
N VAL A 85 -8.39 -5.96 5.31
CA VAL A 85 -7.28 -6.69 5.95
C VAL A 85 -6.70 -5.87 7.12
N SER A 86 -6.49 -4.57 6.94
CA SER A 86 -6.00 -3.68 8.00
C SER A 86 -6.94 -3.63 9.19
N ALA A 87 -8.25 -3.55 8.97
CA ALA A 87 -9.24 -3.56 10.04
C ALA A 87 -9.21 -4.87 10.85
N LEU A 88 -9.07 -6.02 10.18
CA LEU A 88 -8.94 -7.33 10.83
C LEU A 88 -7.65 -7.44 11.65
N VAL A 89 -6.53 -6.96 11.10
CA VAL A 89 -5.23 -6.96 11.78
C VAL A 89 -5.27 -6.06 13.01
N PHE A 90 -5.84 -4.86 12.89
CA PHE A 90 -6.03 -3.95 14.02
C PHE A 90 -6.86 -4.59 15.14
N GLY A 91 -8.00 -5.21 14.78
CA GLY A 91 -8.84 -5.93 15.75
C GLY A 91 -8.11 -7.09 16.44
N TYR A 92 -7.33 -7.87 15.69
CA TYR A 92 -6.50 -8.94 16.24
C TYR A 92 -5.43 -8.41 17.20
N VAL A 93 -4.74 -7.33 16.83
CA VAL A 93 -3.72 -6.71 17.67
C VAL A 93 -4.34 -6.21 18.98
N ALA A 94 -5.48 -5.52 18.91
CA ALA A 94 -6.18 -5.04 20.10
C ALA A 94 -6.62 -6.20 21.02
N SER A 95 -7.17 -7.28 20.46
CA SER A 95 -7.59 -8.47 21.22
C SER A 95 -6.43 -9.26 21.83
N SER A 96 -5.21 -9.11 21.32
CA SER A 96 -4.04 -9.83 21.83
C SER A 96 -3.35 -9.12 23.00
N VAL A 97 -3.67 -7.84 23.20
CA VAL A 97 -3.11 -6.99 24.26
C VAL A 97 -4.03 -6.94 25.49
N GLY A 98 -5.34 -7.12 25.30
CA GLY A 98 -6.32 -7.29 26.38
C GLY A 98 -6.44 -8.74 26.84
#